data_AF-A0A9P0D307-F1
#
_entry.id   AF-A0A9P0D307-F1
#
_cell.length_a   1.000
_cell.length_b   1.000
_cell.length_c   1.000
_cell.angle_alpha   90.00
_cell.angle_beta   90.00
_cell.angle_gamma   90.00
#
_symmetry.space_group_name_H-M   'P 1'
#
loop_
_entity.id
_entity.type
_entity.pdbx_description
1 polymer ?
#
loop_
_entity_poly.entity_id
_entity_poly.type
_entity_poly.pdbx_seq_one_letter_code
_entity_poly.pdbx_strand_id
1 'polypeptide(L)'
;MFRVLCVFVVIFYGLFPILDKNPEETKKLPLPLWFPFEIDKSYYFIWFMTVLSICIGAWTNSNIDILTIMLITLATAQFEILKKRLRSIVPINDEHMDERLLMRKLKDCVIHFNDINRAIKSLKLCILPNGLNAMQEYEKVL
;
A
#
# COMPACT_ATOMS: atom_id res chain seq x y z
N MET A 1 -6.61 12.14 6.59
CA MET A 1 -6.06 12.03 7.96
C MET A 1 -4.61 11.53 7.96
N PHE A 2 -4.31 10.32 7.43
CA PHE A 2 -2.94 9.76 7.41
C PHE A 2 -1.87 10.67 6.79
N ARG A 3 -2.10 11.20 5.57
CA ARG A 3 -1.15 12.11 4.89
C ARG A 3 -0.86 13.39 5.69
N VAL A 4 -1.84 13.89 6.44
CA VAL A 4 -1.70 15.10 7.27
C VAL A 4 -0.74 14.82 8.43
N LEU A 5 -0.84 13.66 9.06
CA LEU A 5 0.11 13.23 10.10
C LEU A 5 1.53 13.11 9.55
N CYS A 6 1.71 12.55 8.35
CA CYS A 6 3.03 12.49 7.71
C CYS A 6 3.63 13.88 7.50
N VAL A 7 2.83 14.86 7.06
CA VAL A 7 3.28 16.25 6.90
C VAL A 7 3.68 16.86 8.25
N PHE A 8 2.90 16.63 9.31
CA PHE A 8 3.27 17.09 10.65
C PHE A 8 4.59 16.48 11.12
N VAL A 9 4.79 15.17 10.96
CA VAL A 9 6.04 14.50 11.33
C VAL A 9 7.23 15.10 10.59
N VAL A 10 7.11 15.34 9.28
CA VAL A 10 8.16 15.95 8.46
C VAL A 10 8.49 17.37 8.96
N ILE A 11 7.47 18.17 9.30
CA ILE A 11 7.65 19.52 9.85
C ILE A 11 8.37 19.44 11.20
N PHE A 12 7.97 18.54 12.10
CA PHE A 12 8.64 18.33 13.38
C PHE A 12 10.10 17.92 13.20
N TYR A 13 10.41 16.99 12.30
CA TYR A 13 11.79 16.57 11.99
C TYR A 13 12.64 17.71 11.40
N GLY A 14 12.05 18.55 10.54
CA GLY A 14 12.73 19.72 9.98
C GLY A 14 12.97 20.83 11.01
N LEU A 15 12.02 21.04 11.93
CA LEU A 15 12.11 22.06 12.98
C LEU A 15 12.98 21.65 14.17
N PHE A 16 13.08 20.35 14.45
CA PHE A 16 13.90 19.81 15.55
C PHE A 16 15.34 20.37 15.60
N PRO A 17 16.13 20.37 14.50
CA PRO A 17 17.48 20.94 14.50
C PRO A 17 17.52 22.47 14.64
N ILE A 18 16.40 23.17 14.40
CA ILE A 18 16.30 24.63 14.60
C ILE A 18 16.02 24.96 16.06
N LEU A 19 15.24 24.09 16.74
CA LEU A 19 14.82 24.26 18.12
C LEU A 19 15.89 23.76 19.11
N ASP A 20 16.66 22.71 18.77
CA ASP A 20 17.82 22.21 19.54
C ASP A 20 19.08 23.05 19.28
N LYS A 21 18.98 24.38 19.45
CA LYS A 21 20.12 25.29 19.38
C LYS A 21 20.92 25.20 20.68
N ASN A 22 21.73 24.15 20.84
CA ASN A 22 22.76 24.12 21.87
C ASN A 22 23.95 25.02 21.45
N PRO A 23 24.36 26.01 22.27
CA PRO A 23 25.38 26.99 21.88
C PRO A 23 26.81 26.42 21.77
N GLU A 24 27.07 25.19 22.20
CA GLU A 24 28.40 24.56 22.17
C GLU A 24 28.52 23.34 21.23
N GLU A 25 27.44 22.93 20.54
CA GLU A 25 27.47 21.75 19.64
C GLU A 25 27.41 22.14 18.15
N THR A 26 28.16 21.38 17.33
CA THR A 26 28.12 21.41 15.87
C THR A 26 26.69 21.28 15.36
N LYS A 27 26.31 22.13 14.38
CA LYS A 27 24.93 22.20 13.86
C LYS A 27 24.41 20.80 13.47
N LYS A 28 23.38 20.32 14.16
CA LYS A 28 22.79 18.99 13.92
C LYS A 28 21.93 18.99 12.66
N LEU A 29 21.95 17.88 11.92
CA LEU A 29 21.08 17.66 10.78
C LEU A 29 19.75 17.03 11.22
N PRO A 30 18.66 17.15 10.43
CA PRO A 30 17.38 16.49 10.72
C PRO A 30 17.49 14.96 10.82
N LEU A 31 18.47 14.38 10.11
CA LEU A 31 18.80 12.96 10.13
C LEU A 31 20.30 12.81 10.41
N PRO A 32 20.70 11.81 11.21
CA PRO A 32 22.09 11.44 11.38
C PRO A 32 22.58 10.77 10.08
N LEU A 33 23.13 11.57 9.17
CA LEU A 33 23.69 11.11 7.92
C LEU A 33 25.21 11.31 7.93
N TRP A 34 25.94 10.30 7.47
CA TRP A 34 27.39 10.38 7.34
C TRP A 34 27.76 10.99 5.99
N PHE A 35 28.64 11.99 6.00
CA PHE A 35 29.16 12.63 4.78
C PHE A 35 30.70 12.58 4.78
N PRO A 36 31.35 12.29 3.64
CA PRO A 36 32.80 12.28 3.53
C PRO A 36 33.44 13.69 3.42
N PHE A 37 32.71 14.76 3.74
CA PHE A 37 33.15 16.15 3.62
C PHE A 37 32.65 17.02 4.79
N GLU A 38 33.27 18.17 5.00
CA GLU A 38 32.90 19.13 6.04
C GLU A 38 31.50 19.73 5.80
N ILE A 39 30.57 19.41 6.70
CA ILE A 39 29.16 19.79 6.59
C ILE A 39 28.95 21.30 6.86
N ASP A 40 29.81 21.91 7.68
CA ASP A 40 29.65 23.30 8.13
C ASP A 40 29.64 24.33 6.99
N LYS A 41 30.40 24.09 5.90
CA LYS A 41 30.49 25.00 4.75
C LYS A 41 29.20 25.07 3.94
N SER A 42 28.43 23.98 3.91
CA SER A 42 27.23 23.83 3.07
C SER A 42 25.98 23.41 3.87
N TYR A 43 25.99 23.68 5.18
CA TYR A 43 24.98 23.18 6.12
C TYR A 43 23.54 23.43 5.67
N TYR A 44 23.20 24.66 5.25
CA TYR A 44 21.84 25.00 4.84
C TYR A 44 21.37 24.24 3.60
N PHE A 45 22.28 24.00 2.65
CA PHE A 45 21.98 23.23 1.45
C PHE A 45 21.74 21.75 1.79
N ILE A 46 22.60 21.18 2.62
CA ILE A 46 22.50 19.78 3.05
C ILE A 46 21.23 19.59 3.87
N TRP A 47 20.95 20.49 4.81
CA TRP A 47 19.72 20.50 5.61
C TRP A 47 18.48 20.49 4.72
N PHE A 48 18.43 21.37 3.70
CA PHE A 48 17.31 21.43 2.76
C PHE A 48 17.14 20.12 1.99
N MET A 49 18.25 19.54 1.49
CA MET A 49 18.22 18.26 0.78
C MET A 49 17.79 17.09 1.69
N THR A 50 18.21 17.08 2.95
CA THR A 50 17.79 16.08 3.94
C THR A 50 16.29 16.17 4.21
N VAL A 51 15.75 17.38 4.44
CA VAL A 51 14.30 17.59 4.61
C VAL A 51 13.55 17.16 3.35
N LEU A 52 14.02 17.52 2.16
CA LEU A 52 13.43 17.12 0.90
C LEU A 52 13.41 15.58 0.74
N SER A 53 14.50 14.91 1.13
CA SER A 53 14.58 13.45 1.11
C SER A 53 13.56 12.81 2.06
N ILE A 54 13.37 13.36 3.26
CA ILE A 54 12.34 12.92 4.21
C ILE A 54 10.95 13.10 3.60
N CYS A 55 10.68 14.25 2.97
CA CYS A 55 9.41 14.51 2.28
C CYS A 55 9.11 13.46 1.21
N ILE A 56 10.08 13.18 0.33
CA ILE A 56 9.92 12.20 -0.76
C ILE A 56 9.73 10.79 -0.21
N GLY A 57 10.48 10.41 0.83
CA GLY A 57 10.34 9.12 1.50
C GLY A 57 8.97 8.94 2.11
N ALA A 58 8.51 9.92 2.90
CA ALA A 58 7.18 9.92 3.50
C ALA A 58 6.06 9.88 2.45
N TRP A 59 6.20 10.65 1.37
CA TRP A 59 5.24 10.68 0.26
C TRP A 59 5.17 9.34 -0.48
N THR A 60 6.33 8.76 -0.80
CA THR A 60 6.40 7.48 -1.52
C THR A 60 5.81 6.36 -0.67
N ASN A 61 6.21 6.26 0.60
CA ASN A 61 5.71 5.25 1.52
C ASN A 61 4.19 5.33 1.69
N SER A 62 3.68 6.54 1.92
CA SER A 62 2.24 6.74 2.09
C SER A 62 1.42 6.48 0.82
N ASN A 63 1.98 6.66 -0.37
CA ASN A 63 1.32 6.26 -1.61
C ASN A 63 1.26 4.74 -1.78
N ILE A 64 2.30 4.01 -1.40
CA ILE A 64 2.32 2.55 -1.44
C ILE A 64 1.23 1.97 -0.54
N ASP A 65 1.09 2.50 0.69
CA ASP A 65 0.04 2.08 1.63
C ASP A 65 -1.36 2.35 1.07
N ILE A 66 -1.59 3.53 0.49
CA ILE A 66 -2.90 3.90 -0.11
C ILE A 66 -3.22 3.01 -1.31
N LEU A 67 -2.27 2.81 -2.22
CA LEU A 67 -2.45 1.94 -3.38
C LEU A 67 -2.78 0.52 -2.95
N THR A 68 -2.11 0.01 -1.92
CA THR A 68 -2.39 -1.31 -1.34
C THR A 68 -3.84 -1.42 -0.85
N ILE A 69 -4.29 -0.46 -0.02
CA ILE A 69 -5.65 -0.44 0.52
C ILE A 69 -6.69 -0.33 -0.60
N MET A 70 -6.42 0.50 -1.61
CA MET A 70 -7.30 0.66 -2.76
C MET A 70 -7.43 -0.63 -3.56
N LEU A 71 -6.32 -1.35 -3.81
CA LEU A 71 -6.35 -2.62 -4.53
C LEU A 71 -7.09 -3.71 -3.75
N ILE A 72 -6.91 -3.77 -2.43
CA ILE A 72 -7.67 -4.69 -1.56
C ILE A 72 -9.17 -4.36 -1.63
N THR A 73 -9.52 -3.09 -1.50
CA THR A 73 -10.92 -2.62 -1.54
C THR A 73 -11.56 -2.91 -2.90
N LEU A 74 -10.81 -2.70 -3.99
CA LEU A 74 -11.24 -3.04 -5.34
C LEU A 74 -11.51 -4.55 -5.46
N ALA A 75 -10.62 -5.39 -4.96
CA ALA A 75 -10.81 -6.84 -4.97
C ALA A 75 -12.06 -7.26 -4.17
N THR A 76 -12.30 -6.67 -3.00
CA THR A 76 -13.52 -6.89 -2.21
C THR A 76 -14.77 -6.47 -2.99
N ALA A 77 -14.75 -5.32 -3.66
CA ALA A 77 -15.86 -4.87 -4.49
C ALA A 77 -16.14 -5.83 -5.66
N GLN A 78 -15.09 -6.37 -6.30
CA GLN A 78 -15.23 -7.38 -7.35
C GLN A 78 -15.84 -8.69 -6.82
N PHE A 79 -15.48 -9.13 -5.61
CA PHE A 79 -16.13 -10.27 -4.97
C PHE A 79 -17.62 -10.04 -4.68
N GLU A 80 -18.01 -8.84 -4.25
CA GLU A 80 -19.42 -8.50 -4.06
C GLU A 80 -20.18 -8.48 -5.40
N ILE A 81 -19.56 -8.01 -6.48
CA ILE A 81 -20.15 -8.09 -7.83
C ILE A 81 -20.31 -9.55 -8.26
N LEU A 82 -19.28 -10.38 -8.06
CA LEU A 82 -19.33 -11.81 -8.35
C LEU A 82 -20.46 -12.51 -7.58
N LYS A 83 -20.60 -12.21 -6.28
CA LYS A 83 -21.68 -12.73 -5.43
C LYS A 83 -23.06 -12.32 -5.96
N LYS A 84 -23.24 -11.05 -6.34
CA LYS A 84 -24.49 -10.58 -6.96
C LYS A 84 -24.78 -11.28 -8.29
N ARG A 85 -23.76 -11.48 -9.13
CA ARG A 85 -23.89 -12.24 -10.39
C ARG A 85 -24.29 -13.68 -10.14
N LEU A 86 -23.62 -14.38 -9.22
CA LEU A 86 -23.97 -15.75 -8.83
C LEU A 86 -25.41 -15.85 -8.31
N ARG A 87 -25.84 -14.93 -7.45
CA ARG A 87 -27.23 -14.91 -6.95
C ARG A 87 -28.25 -14.65 -8.07
N SER A 88 -27.86 -13.90 -9.10
CA SER A 88 -28.69 -13.62 -10.28
C SER A 88 -28.67 -14.74 -11.33
N ILE A 89 -27.84 -15.78 -11.19
CA ILE A 89 -27.78 -16.90 -12.15
C ILE A 89 -28.96 -17.86 -11.97
N VAL A 90 -29.48 -18.02 -10.75
CA VAL A 90 -30.64 -18.86 -10.46
C VAL A 90 -31.88 -17.97 -10.42
N PRO A 91 -32.67 -17.87 -11.50
CA PRO A 91 -33.96 -17.20 -11.43
C PRO A 91 -34.87 -18.02 -10.51
N ILE A 92 -35.47 -17.36 -9.52
CA ILE A 92 -36.29 -18.01 -8.48
C ILE A 92 -37.58 -18.63 -9.07
N ASN A 93 -37.96 -18.30 -10.32
CA ASN A 93 -39.29 -18.60 -10.88
C ASN A 93 -39.32 -19.04 -12.37
N ASP A 94 -38.21 -19.44 -13.01
CA ASP A 94 -38.21 -19.80 -14.45
C ASP A 94 -38.00 -21.31 -14.68
N GLU A 95 -39.09 -22.02 -15.01
CA GLU A 95 -39.07 -23.46 -15.37
C GLU A 95 -38.46 -23.75 -16.76
N HIS A 96 -38.11 -22.72 -17.53
CA HIS A 96 -37.57 -22.84 -18.90
C HIS A 96 -36.22 -22.14 -19.08
N MET A 97 -35.38 -22.15 -18.06
CA MET A 97 -34.04 -21.59 -18.19
C MET A 97 -33.15 -22.48 -19.09
N ASP A 98 -32.65 -21.90 -20.19
CA ASP A 98 -31.70 -22.55 -21.10
C ASP A 98 -30.41 -22.95 -20.34
N GLU A 99 -30.20 -24.26 -20.20
CA GLU A 99 -29.04 -24.86 -19.53
C GLU A 99 -27.71 -24.32 -20.11
N ARG A 100 -27.68 -24.02 -21.42
CA ARG A 100 -26.48 -23.46 -22.07
C ARG A 100 -26.20 -22.04 -21.57
N LEU A 101 -27.23 -21.25 -21.32
CA LEU A 101 -27.11 -19.89 -20.79
C LEU A 101 -26.64 -19.91 -19.33
N LEU A 102 -27.15 -20.85 -18.52
CA LEU A 102 -26.71 -21.07 -17.14
C LEU A 102 -25.21 -21.42 -17.11
N MET A 103 -24.81 -22.43 -17.89
CA MET A 103 -23.42 -22.88 -17.96
C MET A 103 -22.47 -21.77 -18.42
N ARG A 104 -22.89 -20.91 -19.36
CA ARG A 104 -22.10 -19.74 -19.78
C ARG A 104 -21.90 -18.74 -18.64
N LYS A 105 -22.99 -18.32 -17.97
CA LYS A 105 -22.89 -17.36 -16.85
C LYS A 105 -22.06 -17.90 -15.69
N LEU A 106 -22.19 -19.20 -15.38
CA LEU A 106 -21.40 -19.86 -14.35
C LEU A 106 -19.91 -19.88 -14.73
N LYS A 107 -19.59 -20.22 -15.97
CA LYS A 107 -18.22 -20.19 -16.50
C LYS A 107 -17.61 -18.78 -16.38
N ASP A 108 -18.36 -17.75 -16.75
CA ASP A 108 -17.91 -16.36 -16.63
C ASP A 108 -17.62 -15.96 -15.18
N CYS A 109 -18.43 -16.43 -14.23
CA CYS A 109 -18.21 -16.22 -12.80
C CYS A 109 -16.94 -16.92 -12.29
N VAL A 110 -16.69 -18.16 -12.73
CA VAL A 110 -15.47 -18.91 -12.37
C VAL A 110 -14.22 -18.22 -12.95
N ILE A 111 -14.28 -17.73 -14.18
CA ILE A 111 -13.18 -16.98 -14.80
C ILE A 111 -12.91 -15.71 -13.97
N HIS A 112 -13.96 -14.94 -13.67
CA HIS A 112 -13.84 -13.71 -12.88
C HIS A 112 -13.27 -13.98 -11.47
N PHE A 113 -13.69 -15.06 -10.80
CA PHE A 113 -13.13 -15.49 -9.53
C PHE A 113 -11.63 -15.79 -9.62
N ASN A 114 -11.21 -16.54 -10.65
CA ASN A 114 -9.80 -16.86 -10.88
C ASN A 114 -8.97 -15.61 -11.18
N ASP A 115 -9.52 -14.64 -11.91
CA ASP A 115 -8.85 -13.38 -12.21
C ASP A 115 -8.63 -12.53 -10.96
N ILE A 116 -9.66 -12.41 -10.08
CA ILE A 116 -9.52 -11.73 -8.79
C ILE A 116 -8.44 -12.42 -7.95
N ASN A 117 -8.46 -13.74 -7.84
CA ASN A 117 -7.48 -14.49 -7.05
C ASN A 117 -6.06 -14.33 -7.60
N ARG A 118 -5.90 -14.30 -8.93
CA ARG A 118 -4.61 -14.02 -9.57
C ARG A 118 -4.11 -12.62 -9.21
N ALA A 119 -4.97 -11.60 -9.28
CA ALA A 119 -4.61 -10.24 -8.93
C ALA A 119 -4.20 -10.12 -7.46
N ILE A 120 -4.95 -10.75 -6.54
CA ILE A 120 -4.61 -10.78 -5.11
C ILE A 120 -3.28 -11.51 -4.88
N LYS A 121 -3.02 -12.61 -5.58
CA LYS A 121 -1.75 -13.34 -5.46
C LYS A 121 -0.56 -12.48 -5.90
N SER A 122 -0.68 -11.80 -7.03
CA SER A 122 0.33 -10.84 -7.50
C SER A 122 0.54 -9.69 -6.52
N LEU A 123 -0.55 -9.16 -5.94
CA LEU A 123 -0.49 -8.11 -4.92
C LEU A 123 0.26 -8.58 -3.67
N LYS A 124 -0.04 -9.78 -3.17
CA LYS A 124 0.64 -10.39 -2.01
C LYS A 124 2.14 -10.55 -2.27
N LEU A 125 2.54 -11.05 -3.44
CA LEU A 125 3.95 -11.22 -3.80
C LEU A 125 4.69 -9.88 -3.91
N CYS A 126 4.03 -8.84 -4.42
CA CYS A 126 4.62 -7.51 -4.58
C CYS A 126 4.84 -6.81 -3.23
N ILE A 127 3.93 -7.01 -2.26
CA ILE A 127 3.95 -6.30 -0.97
C ILE A 127 4.71 -7.09 0.10
N LEU A 128 4.60 -8.42 0.11
CA LEU A 128 5.21 -9.31 1.09
C LEU A 128 6.10 -10.35 0.39
N PRO A 129 7.24 -9.94 -0.20
CA PRO A 129 8.12 -10.86 -0.91
C PRO A 129 8.60 -12.02 -0.04
N ASN A 130 8.71 -11.82 1.29
CA ASN A 130 9.11 -12.84 2.27
C ASN A 130 7.96 -13.39 3.15
N GLY A 131 6.75 -12.80 3.08
CA GLY A 131 5.61 -13.19 3.93
C GLY A 131 4.80 -14.39 3.41
N LEU A 132 5.07 -14.83 2.17
CA LEU A 132 4.38 -15.95 1.54
C LEU A 132 4.67 -17.29 2.26
N ASN A 133 5.89 -17.45 2.78
CA ASN A 133 6.32 -18.66 3.49
C ASN A 133 5.55 -18.83 4.82
N ALA A 134 5.31 -17.72 5.54
CA ALA A 134 4.59 -17.76 6.81
C ALA A 134 3.09 -18.07 6.62
N MET A 135 2.44 -17.54 5.57
CA MET A 135 1.01 -17.78 5.32
C MET A 135 0.72 -19.18 4.74
N GLN A 136 1.63 -19.75 3.94
CA GLN A 136 1.53 -21.17 3.54
C GLN A 136 1.65 -22.12 4.72
N GLU A 137 2.31 -21.71 5.80
CA GLU A 137 2.36 -22.45 7.05
C GLU A 137 1.01 -22.38 7.79
N TYR A 138 0.36 -21.21 7.83
CA TYR A 138 -1.00 -21.07 8.40
C TYR A 138 -2.08 -21.81 7.59
N GLU A 139 -2.00 -21.83 6.26
CA GLU A 139 -2.97 -22.52 5.38
C GLU A 139 -2.80 -24.06 5.43
N LYS A 140 -1.67 -24.58 5.95
CA LYS A 140 -1.46 -26.01 6.22
C LYS A 140 -1.92 -26.47 7.61
N VAL A 141 -2.26 -25.53 8.49
CA VAL A 141 -2.64 -25.78 9.89
C VAL A 141 -4.18 -25.71 10.06
N LEU A 142 -4.90 -25.25 9.04
CA LEU A 142 -6.36 -25.31 8.91
C LEU A 142 -6.78 -26.48 8.01
#